data_AF-A0A8T5NXJ4-F1
#
_entry.id   AF-A0A8T5NXJ4-F1
#
_cell.length_a   1.000
_cell.length_b   1.000
_cell.length_c   1.000
_cell.angle_alpha   90.00
_cell.angle_beta   90.00
_cell.angle_gamma   90.00
#
_symmetry.space_group_name_H-M   'P 1'
#
loop_
_entity.id
_entity.type
_entity.pdbx_description
1 polymer ?
#
loop_
_entity_poly.entity_id
_entity_poly.type
_entity_poly.pdbx_seq_one_letter_code
_entity_poly.pdbx_strand_id
1 'polypeptide(L)'
;MVLFHLIIGAAPSSSERPFPKPKGLVNDFANVIPQSYEQKIVAITSELFQKTGTSVVVVTMPDIGGGEYNDYAIRLYNAWGIGKKGENKGVSIFVTIKEREMRITTGYGIEGILTNDLAGEIRDRYIIPYLKQDKYGEGLLNGTTAVAQVIARDAGVKLIALQEQELKLALPSENAFKIIECSKSISYRAIRVDVPSGIDLSNDKTARQIMEQAAHFAQDKCPKKQPFSNISVFLCQRGQKWVRDCEVSARNYDHDKLTWREYSNCPLRERLAREKAMQRAEEQRVREERKRQEMLAKKAAEDREKAEARKRFDEFVKKYDVKDWPSKEALFANPFVYEGKTVAFVSKFETMISATEGIFEKNDEPFLVSKIPKGLFSSKVKVVIAGSVLGKKEIKLPVLGTVLVPHLKFVGVHFCKDWGCSDIIAK
;
A
#
# COMPACT_ATOMS: atom_id res chain seq x y z
N MET A 1 34.83 -37.46 69.18
CA MET A 1 35.04 -37.33 67.72
C MET A 1 33.68 -37.49 67.06
N VAL A 2 32.98 -36.39 66.79
CA VAL A 2 31.61 -36.41 66.25
C VAL A 2 31.68 -36.56 64.74
N LEU A 3 31.18 -37.68 64.22
CA LEU A 3 31.22 -38.05 62.81
C LEU A 3 29.94 -37.56 62.11
N PHE A 4 30.06 -36.47 61.34
CA PHE A 4 28.97 -35.91 60.53
C PHE A 4 28.78 -36.77 59.27
N HIS A 5 27.65 -37.48 59.16
CA HIS A 5 27.25 -38.16 57.92
C HIS A 5 26.64 -37.13 56.96
N LEU A 6 27.36 -36.85 55.87
CA LEU A 6 26.89 -36.02 54.77
C LEU A 6 25.91 -36.85 53.91
N ILE A 7 24.60 -36.61 54.08
CA ILE A 7 23.57 -37.17 53.19
C ILE A 7 23.55 -36.32 51.92
N ILE A 8 24.13 -36.82 50.84
CA ILE A 8 24.03 -36.22 49.51
C ILE A 8 22.64 -36.58 48.96
N GLY A 9 21.70 -35.65 49.02
CA GLY A 9 20.41 -35.77 48.35
C GLY A 9 20.59 -35.66 46.84
N ALA A 10 20.35 -36.76 46.11
CA ALA A 10 20.23 -36.72 44.66
C ALA A 10 18.97 -35.93 44.29
N ALA A 11 19.14 -34.78 43.64
CA ALA A 11 18.02 -34.07 43.03
C ALA A 11 17.44 -34.94 41.90
N PRO A 12 16.11 -35.11 41.80
CA PRO A 12 15.50 -35.83 40.69
C PRO A 12 15.79 -35.08 39.39
N SER A 13 16.65 -35.64 38.55
CA SER A 13 16.81 -35.18 37.17
C SER A 13 15.49 -35.49 36.45
N SER A 14 14.66 -34.47 36.23
CA SER A 14 13.36 -34.63 35.56
C SER A 14 13.59 -35.09 34.12
N SER A 15 13.45 -36.39 33.85
CA SER A 15 13.56 -36.94 32.51
C SER A 15 12.51 -36.32 31.58
N GLU A 16 12.90 -36.05 30.35
CA GLU A 16 11.99 -35.60 29.30
C GLU A 16 10.90 -36.65 29.02
N ARG A 17 9.67 -36.20 28.72
CA ARG A 17 8.55 -37.10 28.46
C ARG A 17 8.72 -37.80 27.10
N PRO A 18 8.48 -39.12 26.97
CA PRO A 18 8.51 -39.78 25.67
C PRO A 18 7.35 -39.32 24.77
N PHE A 19 7.58 -39.34 23.46
CA PHE A 19 6.55 -38.95 22.50
C PHE A 19 5.37 -39.95 22.51
N PRO A 20 4.14 -39.48 22.73
CA PRO A 20 2.97 -40.35 22.63
C PRO A 20 2.74 -40.74 21.16
N LYS A 21 1.98 -41.83 20.94
CA LYS A 21 1.56 -42.22 19.60
C LYS A 21 0.48 -41.26 19.09
N PRO A 22 0.55 -40.80 17.83
CA PRO A 22 -0.50 -39.97 17.25
C PRO A 22 -1.83 -40.74 17.15
N LYS A 23 -2.93 -40.07 17.46
CA LYS A 23 -4.32 -40.55 17.36
C LYS A 23 -5.01 -40.07 16.09
N GLY A 24 -4.57 -38.95 15.52
CA GLY A 24 -5.18 -38.35 14.33
C GLY A 24 -4.70 -36.93 14.07
N LEU A 25 -5.56 -36.11 13.47
CA LEU A 25 -5.28 -34.68 13.19
C LEU A 25 -5.38 -33.80 14.45
N VAL A 26 -6.11 -34.27 15.48
CA VAL A 26 -6.14 -33.65 16.81
C VAL A 26 -5.68 -34.67 17.83
N ASN A 27 -4.75 -34.27 18.69
CA ASN A 27 -4.10 -35.11 19.68
C ASN A 27 -4.14 -34.39 21.03
N ASP A 28 -5.29 -34.45 21.70
CA ASP A 28 -5.51 -33.78 22.99
C ASP A 28 -5.10 -34.65 24.17
N PHE A 29 -3.80 -34.71 24.49
CA PHE A 29 -3.32 -35.49 25.66
C PHE A 29 -3.49 -34.74 26.97
N ALA A 30 -3.70 -33.43 26.92
CA ALA A 30 -4.00 -32.60 28.09
C ALA A 30 -5.49 -32.59 28.46
N ASN A 31 -6.38 -33.09 27.58
CA ASN A 31 -7.83 -33.09 27.77
C ASN A 31 -8.39 -31.66 27.99
N VAL A 32 -7.94 -30.72 27.16
CA VAL A 32 -8.28 -29.28 27.24
C VAL A 32 -9.08 -28.78 26.05
N ILE A 33 -9.32 -29.63 25.04
CA ILE A 33 -10.12 -29.31 23.86
C ILE A 33 -11.49 -29.96 24.02
N PRO A 34 -12.57 -29.18 24.23
CA PRO A 34 -13.91 -29.75 24.25
C PRO A 34 -14.24 -30.41 22.90
N GLN A 35 -14.98 -31.52 22.95
CA GLN A 35 -15.30 -32.34 21.77
C GLN A 35 -15.88 -31.54 20.59
N SER A 36 -16.68 -30.50 20.87
CA SER A 36 -17.27 -29.64 19.84
C SER A 36 -16.23 -28.84 19.05
N TYR A 37 -15.11 -28.44 19.67
CA TYR A 37 -13.99 -27.77 19.01
C TYR A 37 -13.11 -28.78 18.26
N GLU A 38 -12.84 -29.94 18.87
CA GLU A 38 -12.10 -31.02 18.23
C GLU A 38 -12.73 -31.43 16.89
N GLN A 39 -14.03 -31.69 16.87
CA GLN A 39 -14.76 -32.05 15.65
C GLN A 39 -14.61 -31.00 14.54
N LYS A 40 -14.60 -29.71 14.90
CA LYS A 40 -14.43 -28.61 13.94
C LYS A 40 -13.01 -28.54 13.41
N ILE A 41 -12.03 -28.67 14.29
CA ILE A 41 -10.61 -28.72 13.91
C ILE A 41 -10.37 -29.90 12.97
N VAL A 42 -10.88 -31.09 13.29
CA VAL A 42 -10.79 -32.28 12.43
C VAL A 42 -11.46 -32.05 11.07
N ALA A 43 -12.66 -31.44 11.03
CA ALA A 43 -13.35 -31.15 9.78
C ALA A 43 -12.53 -30.23 8.86
N ILE A 44 -11.96 -29.15 9.41
CA ILE A 44 -11.13 -28.19 8.67
C ILE A 44 -9.85 -28.85 8.15
N THR A 45 -9.13 -29.52 9.05
CA THR A 45 -7.80 -30.10 8.73
C THR A 45 -7.91 -31.30 7.79
N SER A 46 -8.96 -32.12 7.91
CA SER A 46 -9.19 -33.23 6.99
C SER A 46 -9.58 -32.75 5.58
N GLU A 47 -10.47 -31.77 5.46
CA GLU A 47 -10.84 -31.19 4.17
C GLU A 47 -9.63 -30.50 3.50
N LEU A 48 -8.85 -29.73 4.27
CA LEU A 48 -7.63 -29.10 3.77
C LEU A 48 -6.63 -30.14 3.24
N PHE A 49 -6.41 -31.23 4.00
CA PHE A 49 -5.53 -32.31 3.58
C PHE A 49 -6.02 -32.96 2.28
N GLN A 50 -7.31 -33.25 2.16
CA GLN A 50 -7.90 -33.84 0.95
C GLN A 50 -7.72 -32.93 -0.28
N LYS A 51 -7.83 -31.61 -0.12
CA LYS A 51 -7.78 -30.65 -1.22
C LYS A 51 -6.39 -30.18 -1.60
N THR A 52 -5.45 -30.16 -0.66
CA THR A 52 -4.12 -29.54 -0.85
C THR A 52 -2.95 -30.48 -0.65
N GLY A 53 -3.19 -31.66 -0.06
CA GLY A 53 -2.15 -32.58 0.41
C GLY A 53 -1.39 -32.08 1.64
N THR A 54 -1.73 -30.92 2.20
CA THR A 54 -1.05 -30.35 3.38
C THR A 54 -1.67 -30.87 4.66
N SER A 55 -0.87 -31.49 5.52
CA SER A 55 -1.32 -31.99 6.82
C SER A 55 -1.17 -30.90 7.88
N VAL A 56 -2.23 -30.64 8.65
CA VAL A 56 -2.20 -29.75 9.81
C VAL A 56 -2.63 -30.56 11.03
N VAL A 57 -1.76 -30.63 12.03
CA VAL A 57 -1.95 -31.45 13.23
C VAL A 57 -1.92 -30.58 14.49
N VAL A 58 -2.93 -30.70 15.34
CA VAL A 58 -3.00 -30.04 16.64
C VAL A 58 -2.62 -31.02 17.75
N VAL A 59 -1.73 -30.60 18.64
CA VAL A 59 -1.24 -31.42 19.75
C VAL A 59 -1.25 -30.61 21.04
N THR A 60 -1.88 -31.14 22.09
CA THR A 60 -1.79 -30.60 23.45
C THR A 60 -1.17 -31.65 24.37
N MET A 61 -0.30 -31.21 25.27
CA MET A 61 0.31 -32.07 26.28
C MET A 61 0.25 -31.41 27.66
N PRO A 62 0.05 -32.19 28.75
CA PRO A 62 0.04 -31.60 30.08
C PRO A 62 1.40 -31.00 30.45
N ASP A 63 2.50 -31.62 30.01
CA ASP A 63 3.88 -31.16 30.16
C ASP A 63 4.82 -31.91 29.20
N ILE A 64 6.09 -31.48 29.11
CA ILE A 64 7.14 -32.17 28.34
C ILE A 64 8.24 -32.79 29.21
N GLY A 65 8.08 -32.77 30.53
CA GLY A 65 9.15 -33.12 31.46
C GLY A 65 10.23 -32.03 31.52
N GLY A 66 11.49 -32.42 31.68
CA GLY A 66 12.63 -31.49 31.81
C GLY A 66 13.29 -31.06 30.49
N GLY A 67 12.65 -31.29 29.34
CA GLY A 67 13.20 -30.95 28.02
C GLY A 67 13.09 -29.46 27.66
N GLU A 68 13.87 -29.01 26.67
CA GLU A 68 13.70 -27.69 26.05
C GLU A 68 12.54 -27.74 25.04
N TYR A 69 11.64 -26.77 25.13
CA TYR A 69 10.36 -26.82 24.45
C TYR A 69 10.45 -26.79 22.92
N ASN A 70 11.30 -25.92 22.35
CA ASN A 70 11.41 -25.81 20.90
C ASN A 70 12.03 -27.06 20.28
N ASP A 71 13.07 -27.61 20.89
CA ASP A 71 13.70 -28.86 20.49
C ASP A 71 12.71 -30.03 20.62
N TYR A 72 11.97 -30.13 21.74
CA TYR A 72 10.92 -31.13 21.91
C TYR A 72 9.88 -31.04 20.79
N ALA A 73 9.38 -29.84 20.49
CA ALA A 73 8.36 -29.62 19.47
C ALA A 73 8.83 -30.04 18.07
N ILE A 74 10.09 -29.75 17.71
CA ILE A 74 10.69 -30.11 16.42
C ILE A 74 10.91 -31.63 16.35
N ARG A 75 11.45 -32.25 17.40
CA ARG A 75 11.68 -33.70 17.44
C ARG A 75 10.36 -34.46 17.43
N LEU A 76 9.32 -33.98 18.10
CA LEU A 76 7.96 -34.54 18.03
C LEU A 76 7.42 -34.48 16.60
N TYR A 77 7.50 -33.31 15.95
CA TYR A 77 7.08 -33.14 14.55
C TYR A 77 7.76 -34.15 13.62
N ASN A 78 9.08 -34.30 13.75
CA ASN A 78 9.89 -35.21 12.95
C ASN A 78 9.58 -36.68 13.25
N ALA A 79 9.47 -37.05 14.53
CA ALA A 79 9.18 -38.41 14.95
C ALA A 79 7.80 -38.88 14.49
N TRP A 80 6.84 -37.97 14.41
CA TRP A 80 5.49 -38.26 13.92
C TRP A 80 5.38 -38.26 12.39
N GLY A 81 6.40 -37.74 11.69
CA GLY A 81 6.39 -37.67 10.22
C GLY A 81 5.20 -36.86 9.70
N ILE A 82 4.96 -35.68 10.29
CA ILE A 82 3.81 -34.85 9.93
C ILE A 82 3.99 -34.31 8.50
N GLY A 83 3.07 -34.69 7.61
CA GLY A 83 3.13 -34.41 6.17
C GLY A 83 3.48 -35.64 5.33
N LYS A 84 3.22 -35.59 4.03
CA LYS A 84 3.54 -36.71 3.14
C LYS A 84 5.06 -36.80 2.92
N LYS A 85 5.61 -38.01 3.06
CA LYS A 85 7.04 -38.30 2.86
C LYS A 85 7.50 -37.79 1.49
N GLY A 86 8.56 -36.99 1.47
CA GLY A 86 9.13 -36.39 0.26
C GLY A 86 8.47 -35.06 -0.17
N GLU A 87 7.26 -34.76 0.29
CA GLU A 87 6.59 -33.48 0.01
C GLU A 87 6.79 -32.46 1.14
N ASN A 88 6.97 -32.91 2.39
CA ASN A 88 7.20 -32.07 3.58
C ASN A 88 6.15 -30.97 3.78
N LYS A 89 4.91 -31.21 3.32
CA LYS A 89 3.75 -30.34 3.50
C LYS A 89 3.03 -30.64 4.81
N GLY A 90 3.69 -30.35 5.92
CA GLY A 90 3.17 -30.61 7.27
C GLY A 90 3.24 -29.38 8.16
N VAL A 91 2.22 -29.15 8.98
CA VAL A 91 2.18 -28.13 10.02
C VAL A 91 1.76 -28.78 11.34
N SER A 92 2.48 -28.48 12.43
CA SER A 92 2.07 -28.85 13.79
C SER A 92 1.81 -27.61 14.62
N ILE A 93 0.66 -27.57 15.30
CA ILE A 93 0.35 -26.60 16.35
C ILE A 93 0.47 -27.35 17.68
N PHE A 94 1.56 -27.12 18.39
CA PHE A 94 1.88 -27.80 19.64
C PHE A 94 1.68 -26.85 20.82
N VAL A 95 0.99 -27.32 21.88
CA VAL A 95 0.71 -26.55 23.10
C VAL A 95 1.02 -27.39 24.34
N THR A 96 1.61 -26.78 25.35
CA THR A 96 1.86 -27.40 26.67
C THR A 96 1.16 -26.62 27.78
N ILE A 97 0.56 -27.33 28.74
CA ILE A 97 -0.22 -26.70 29.81
C ILE A 97 0.68 -26.24 30.96
N LYS A 98 1.64 -27.09 31.37
CA LYS A 98 2.56 -26.78 32.47
C LYS A 98 3.56 -25.69 32.10
N GLU A 99 4.21 -25.81 30.95
CA GLU A 99 5.20 -24.82 30.49
C GLU A 99 4.52 -23.55 29.96
N ARG A 100 3.21 -23.62 29.63
CA ARG A 100 2.42 -22.54 29.00
C ARG A 100 3.04 -22.04 27.69
N GLU A 101 3.69 -22.94 26.97
CA GLU A 101 4.34 -22.62 25.70
C GLU A 101 3.59 -23.24 24.53
N MET A 102 3.65 -22.53 23.39
CA MET A 102 3.09 -23.01 22.13
C MET A 102 4.00 -22.71 20.93
N ARG A 103 4.03 -23.63 19.96
CA ARG A 103 4.77 -23.49 18.70
C ARG A 103 3.94 -23.93 17.51
N ILE A 104 4.08 -23.19 16.40
CA ILE A 104 3.66 -23.64 15.08
C ILE A 104 4.93 -24.09 14.35
N THR A 105 5.05 -25.38 14.06
CA THR A 105 6.18 -25.96 13.32
C THR A 105 5.73 -26.25 11.90
N THR A 106 6.42 -25.68 10.92
CA THR A 106 6.17 -25.85 9.49
C THR A 106 7.24 -26.75 8.86
N GLY A 107 6.84 -27.62 7.94
CA GLY A 107 7.76 -28.39 7.11
C GLY A 107 8.26 -27.58 5.92
N TYR A 108 9.43 -27.93 5.40
CA TYR A 108 10.08 -27.23 4.30
C TYR A 108 9.17 -27.03 3.07
N GLY A 109 8.27 -27.99 2.79
CA GLY A 109 7.36 -27.93 1.65
C GLY A 109 6.25 -26.88 1.76
N ILE A 110 6.07 -26.25 2.92
CA ILE A 110 5.06 -25.20 3.14
C ILE A 110 5.66 -23.85 3.54
N GLU A 111 6.97 -23.74 3.77
CA GLU A 111 7.60 -22.50 4.26
C GLU A 111 7.43 -21.30 3.30
N GLY A 112 7.32 -21.54 1.99
CA GLY A 112 7.03 -20.49 1.01
C GLY A 112 5.60 -19.94 1.07
N ILE A 113 4.70 -20.64 1.76
CA ILE A 113 3.26 -20.35 1.84
C ILE A 113 2.91 -19.87 3.26
N LEU A 114 3.37 -20.62 4.26
CA LEU A 114 3.27 -20.30 5.67
C LEU A 114 4.68 -20.10 6.22
N THR A 115 5.18 -18.87 6.10
CA THR A 115 6.51 -18.50 6.63
C THR A 115 6.52 -18.52 8.16
N ASN A 116 7.70 -18.61 8.76
CA ASN A 116 7.85 -18.55 10.22
C ASN A 116 7.28 -17.24 10.80
N ASP A 117 7.46 -16.11 10.11
CA ASP A 117 6.91 -14.81 10.52
C ASP A 117 5.38 -14.82 10.51
N LEU A 118 4.77 -15.37 9.45
CA LEU A 118 3.31 -15.48 9.35
C LEU A 118 2.75 -16.46 10.39
N ALA A 119 3.44 -17.56 10.66
CA ALA A 119 3.08 -18.49 11.73
C ALA A 119 3.15 -17.82 13.12
N GLY A 120 4.17 -17.00 13.35
CA GLY A 120 4.28 -16.15 14.55
C GLY A 120 3.13 -15.16 14.69
N GLU A 121 2.77 -14.47 13.60
CA GLU A 121 1.61 -13.57 13.58
C GLU A 121 0.30 -14.29 13.90
N ILE A 122 0.08 -15.48 13.31
CA ILE A 122 -1.11 -16.28 13.56
C ILE A 122 -1.20 -16.68 15.04
N ARG A 123 -0.09 -17.17 15.60
CA ARG A 123 0.01 -17.47 17.04
C ARG A 123 -0.43 -16.29 17.87
N ASP A 124 0.19 -15.13 17.64
CA ASP A 124 0.05 -13.96 18.52
C ASP A 124 -1.34 -13.33 18.44
N ARG A 125 -1.98 -13.35 17.26
CA ARG A 125 -3.30 -12.74 17.05
C ARG A 125 -4.46 -13.68 17.37
N TYR A 126 -4.37 -14.95 16.96
CA TYR A 126 -5.53 -15.85 16.96
C TYR A 126 -5.49 -16.92 18.05
N ILE A 127 -4.32 -17.20 18.63
CA ILE A 127 -4.15 -18.29 19.61
C ILE A 127 -3.89 -17.73 21.00
N ILE A 128 -2.78 -17.02 21.20
CA ILE A 128 -2.31 -16.56 22.52
C ILE A 128 -3.37 -15.80 23.36
N PRO A 129 -4.21 -14.91 22.81
CA PRO A 129 -5.22 -14.21 23.60
C PRO A 129 -6.23 -15.13 24.30
N TYR A 130 -6.51 -16.29 23.70
CA TYR A 130 -7.44 -17.29 24.22
C TYR A 130 -6.75 -18.24 25.21
N LEU A 131 -5.53 -18.67 24.90
CA LEU A 131 -4.72 -19.51 25.79
C LEU A 131 -4.45 -18.81 27.12
N LYS A 132 -4.22 -17.48 27.12
CA LYS A 132 -4.09 -16.67 28.33
C LYS A 132 -5.33 -16.70 29.24
N GLN A 133 -6.50 -17.04 28.69
CA GLN A 133 -7.78 -17.18 29.40
C GLN A 133 -8.16 -18.65 29.64
N ASP A 134 -7.22 -19.58 29.44
CA ASP A 134 -7.44 -21.03 29.49
C ASP A 134 -8.55 -21.53 28.52
N LYS A 135 -8.82 -20.75 27.46
CA LYS A 135 -9.77 -21.10 26.38
C LYS A 135 -9.07 -21.85 25.25
N TYR A 136 -8.46 -22.99 25.56
CA TYR A 136 -7.62 -23.76 24.64
C TYR A 136 -8.36 -24.18 23.35
N GLY A 137 -9.57 -24.75 23.46
CA GLY A 137 -10.34 -25.17 22.30
C GLY A 137 -10.67 -24.04 21.32
N GLU A 138 -11.01 -22.86 21.83
CA GLU A 138 -11.32 -21.68 21.00
C GLU A 138 -10.06 -21.13 20.32
N GLY A 139 -8.96 -20.96 21.07
CA GLY A 139 -7.69 -20.49 20.52
C GLY A 139 -7.10 -21.43 19.46
N LEU A 140 -7.14 -22.74 19.71
CA LEU A 140 -6.62 -23.75 18.79
C LEU A 140 -7.46 -23.85 17.52
N LEU A 141 -8.78 -23.74 17.64
CA LEU A 141 -9.68 -23.65 16.48
C LEU A 141 -9.37 -22.41 15.65
N ASN A 142 -9.27 -21.23 16.27
CA ASN A 142 -9.00 -19.97 15.56
C ASN A 142 -7.64 -20.00 14.86
N GLY A 143 -6.60 -20.49 15.53
CA GLY A 143 -5.28 -20.69 14.94
C GLY A 143 -5.31 -21.67 13.77
N THR A 144 -5.95 -22.82 13.94
CA THR A 144 -6.09 -23.83 12.87
C THR A 144 -6.83 -23.25 11.67
N THR A 145 -7.91 -22.51 11.90
CA THR A 145 -8.67 -21.83 10.84
C THR A 145 -7.79 -20.85 10.08
N ALA A 146 -7.03 -20.00 10.77
CA ALA A 146 -6.13 -19.04 10.12
C ALA A 146 -5.06 -19.73 9.27
N VAL A 147 -4.43 -20.79 9.80
CA VAL A 147 -3.45 -21.60 9.05
C VAL A 147 -4.09 -22.22 7.81
N ALA A 148 -5.26 -22.84 7.96
CA ALA A 148 -5.98 -23.47 6.85
C ALA A 148 -6.38 -22.44 5.77
N GLN A 149 -6.76 -21.23 6.15
CA GLN A 149 -7.10 -20.15 5.21
C GLN A 149 -5.91 -19.71 4.37
N VAL A 150 -4.72 -19.59 4.97
CA VAL A 150 -3.48 -19.25 4.25
C VAL A 150 -3.18 -20.31 3.20
N ILE A 151 -3.17 -21.58 3.61
CA ILE A 151 -2.83 -22.70 2.72
C ILE A 151 -3.89 -22.87 1.62
N ALA A 152 -5.18 -22.77 1.95
CA ALA A 152 -6.26 -22.90 0.98
C ALA A 152 -6.24 -21.78 -0.06
N ARG A 153 -5.91 -20.55 0.36
CA ARG A 153 -5.79 -19.39 -0.54
C ARG A 153 -4.68 -19.58 -1.55
N ASP A 154 -3.50 -20.00 -1.10
CA ASP A 154 -2.36 -20.27 -1.97
C ASP A 154 -2.68 -21.38 -2.99
N ALA A 155 -3.31 -22.46 -2.54
CA ALA A 155 -3.74 -23.55 -3.39
C ALA A 155 -4.95 -23.22 -4.30
N GLY A 156 -5.55 -22.03 -4.17
CA GLY A 156 -6.73 -21.62 -4.94
C GLY A 156 -8.00 -22.42 -4.65
N VAL A 157 -8.09 -23.08 -3.49
CA VAL A 157 -9.24 -23.92 -3.11
C VAL A 157 -10.12 -23.25 -2.06
N LYS A 158 -11.41 -23.57 -2.07
CA LYS A 158 -12.36 -23.15 -1.01
C LYS A 158 -12.60 -24.32 -0.05
N LEU A 159 -12.61 -24.05 1.26
CA LEU A 159 -12.96 -25.04 2.29
C LEU A 159 -14.39 -24.78 2.78
N ILE A 160 -15.24 -25.80 2.68
CA ILE A 160 -16.64 -25.75 3.10
C ILE A 160 -16.72 -25.71 4.63
N ALA A 161 -15.87 -26.47 5.32
CA ALA A 161 -15.81 -26.50 6.78
C ALA A 161 -15.49 -25.12 7.39
N LEU A 162 -14.69 -24.29 6.69
CA LEU A 162 -14.43 -22.91 7.11
C LEU A 162 -15.67 -22.02 6.91
N GLN A 163 -16.40 -22.21 5.81
CA GLN A 163 -17.60 -21.45 5.51
C GLN A 163 -18.70 -21.74 6.53
N GLU A 164 -18.90 -23.00 6.92
CA GLU A 164 -19.85 -23.42 7.97
C GLU A 164 -19.44 -22.94 9.37
N GLN A 165 -18.13 -22.87 9.65
CA GLN A 165 -17.64 -22.45 10.95
C GLN A 165 -17.74 -20.92 11.14
N GLU A 166 -17.42 -20.15 10.10
CA GLU A 166 -17.73 -18.71 10.06
C GLU A 166 -19.25 -18.45 10.08
N LEU A 167 -20.05 -19.38 9.54
CA LEU A 167 -21.50 -19.32 9.61
C LEU A 167 -21.98 -19.50 11.06
N LYS A 168 -21.44 -20.48 11.81
CA LYS A 168 -21.82 -20.80 13.20
C LYS A 168 -21.31 -19.81 14.26
N LEU A 169 -20.13 -19.22 14.09
CA LEU A 169 -19.56 -18.24 15.04
C LEU A 169 -20.29 -16.89 15.00
N ALA A 170 -20.96 -16.59 13.88
CA ALA A 170 -21.75 -15.39 13.69
C ALA A 170 -23.22 -15.54 14.12
N LEU A 171 -23.64 -16.71 14.59
CA LEU A 171 -24.99 -16.96 15.11
C LEU A 171 -25.01 -16.66 16.61
N PRO A 172 -25.84 -15.72 17.08
CA PRO A 172 -26.10 -15.66 18.51
C PRO A 172 -27.00 -16.84 18.92
N SER A 173 -26.84 -17.32 20.17
CA SER A 173 -27.66 -18.39 20.77
C SER A 173 -29.16 -18.14 20.56
N GLU A 174 -30.00 -19.18 20.56
CA GLU A 174 -31.47 -19.11 20.41
C GLU A 174 -32.14 -18.00 21.25
N ASN A 175 -31.52 -17.57 22.36
CA ASN A 175 -31.95 -16.49 23.24
C ASN A 175 -31.73 -15.04 22.74
N ALA A 176 -31.11 -14.82 21.57
CA ALA A 176 -30.84 -13.46 21.06
C ALA A 176 -31.97 -12.86 20.22
N PHE A 177 -32.96 -13.67 19.84
CA PHE A 177 -34.16 -13.22 19.15
C PHE A 177 -35.23 -12.88 20.18
N LYS A 178 -35.32 -11.61 20.59
CA LYS A 178 -36.22 -11.23 21.68
C LYS A 178 -37.70 -11.29 21.31
N ILE A 179 -38.05 -11.04 20.05
CA ILE A 179 -39.44 -11.07 19.56
C ILE A 179 -39.46 -11.47 18.09
N ILE A 180 -40.04 -12.62 17.77
CA ILE A 180 -40.48 -12.99 16.42
C ILE A 180 -41.98 -12.78 16.38
N GLU A 181 -42.41 -11.65 15.84
CA GLU A 181 -43.83 -11.34 15.66
C GLU A 181 -44.27 -11.87 14.29
N CYS A 182 -44.99 -13.00 14.28
CA CYS A 182 -45.68 -13.47 13.09
C CYS A 182 -46.83 -12.50 12.75
N SER A 183 -46.82 -11.93 11.55
CA SER A 183 -47.95 -11.15 11.06
C SER A 183 -49.24 -11.97 11.06
N LYS A 184 -50.35 -11.37 11.53
CA LYS A 184 -51.70 -11.97 11.48
C LYS A 184 -52.31 -11.94 10.07
N SER A 185 -51.65 -11.27 9.11
CA SER A 185 -52.14 -11.14 7.74
C SER A 185 -52.18 -12.47 7.00
N ILE A 186 -53.26 -12.68 6.25
CA ILE A 186 -53.57 -13.91 5.52
C ILE A 186 -52.74 -14.07 4.25
N SER A 187 -52.15 -12.97 3.75
CA SER A 187 -51.58 -12.89 2.39
C SER A 187 -50.06 -12.99 2.36
N TYR A 188 -49.35 -12.63 3.45
CA TYR A 188 -47.89 -12.61 3.50
C TYR A 188 -47.41 -12.91 4.92
N ARG A 189 -46.49 -13.88 5.06
CA ARG A 189 -45.81 -14.14 6.32
C ARG A 189 -44.69 -13.12 6.51
N ALA A 190 -45.06 -11.90 6.91
CA ALA A 190 -44.10 -10.91 7.36
C ALA A 190 -43.68 -11.22 8.81
N ILE A 191 -42.38 -11.26 9.04
CA ILE A 191 -41.75 -11.50 10.33
C ILE A 191 -40.95 -10.27 10.68
N ARG A 192 -41.25 -9.71 11.85
CA ARG A 192 -40.44 -8.69 12.48
C ARG A 192 -39.43 -9.38 13.40
N VAL A 193 -38.16 -8.99 13.29
CA VAL A 193 -37.09 -9.42 14.18
C VAL A 193 -36.51 -8.18 14.86
N ASP A 194 -36.69 -8.09 16.17
CA ASP A 194 -36.04 -7.05 16.97
C ASP A 194 -34.56 -7.42 17.18
N VAL A 195 -33.67 -6.65 16.56
CA VAL A 195 -32.22 -6.84 16.62
C VAL A 195 -31.64 -5.93 17.73
N PRO A 196 -30.90 -6.48 18.71
CA PRO A 196 -30.20 -5.68 19.71
C PRO A 196 -29.29 -4.61 19.08
N SER A 197 -29.22 -3.44 19.71
CA SER A 197 -28.43 -2.29 19.21
C SER A 197 -26.92 -2.53 19.13
N GLY A 198 -26.41 -3.60 19.74
CA GLY A 198 -24.99 -3.99 19.65
C GLY A 198 -24.64 -4.80 18.39
N ILE A 199 -25.63 -5.16 17.56
CA ILE A 199 -25.41 -5.92 16.33
C ILE A 199 -25.31 -4.96 15.15
N ASP A 200 -24.17 -5.03 14.45
CA ASP A 200 -23.91 -4.24 13.25
C ASP A 200 -24.63 -4.83 12.02
N LEU A 201 -25.78 -4.24 11.67
CA LEU A 201 -26.53 -4.62 10.47
C LEU A 201 -25.92 -4.10 9.16
N SER A 202 -24.91 -3.22 9.23
CA SER A 202 -24.13 -2.84 8.03
C SER A 202 -23.23 -3.98 7.56
N ASN A 203 -22.97 -4.98 8.41
CA ASN A 203 -22.35 -6.23 8.01
C ASN A 203 -23.39 -7.10 7.27
N ASP A 204 -23.28 -7.15 5.94
CA ASP A 204 -24.22 -7.88 5.07
C ASP A 204 -24.31 -9.37 5.42
N LYS A 205 -23.19 -9.99 5.80
CA LYS A 205 -23.14 -11.40 6.18
C LYS A 205 -23.95 -11.65 7.44
N THR A 206 -23.73 -10.83 8.47
CA THR A 206 -24.50 -10.88 9.72
C THR A 206 -25.98 -10.65 9.48
N ALA A 207 -26.32 -9.62 8.68
CA ALA A 207 -27.71 -9.33 8.35
C ALA A 207 -28.38 -10.52 7.64
N ARG A 208 -27.78 -11.07 6.59
CA ARG A 208 -28.32 -12.24 5.85
C ARG A 208 -28.49 -13.48 6.73
N GLN A 209 -27.54 -13.75 7.61
CA GLN A 209 -27.61 -14.86 8.55
C GLN A 209 -28.81 -14.73 9.49
N ILE A 210 -29.02 -13.55 10.07
CA ILE A 210 -30.18 -13.27 10.93
C ILE A 210 -31.49 -13.47 10.14
N MET A 211 -31.53 -13.07 8.86
CA MET A 211 -32.70 -13.26 8.01
C MET A 211 -33.01 -14.73 7.75
N GLU A 212 -32.01 -15.52 7.38
CA GLU A 212 -32.15 -16.95 7.10
C GLU A 212 -32.65 -17.71 8.35
N GLN A 213 -32.09 -17.41 9.52
CA GLN A 213 -32.54 -18.00 10.78
C GLN A 213 -33.99 -17.63 11.13
N ALA A 214 -34.36 -16.36 10.96
CA ALA A 214 -35.73 -15.90 11.20
C ALA A 214 -36.73 -16.56 10.23
N ALA A 215 -36.34 -16.79 8.97
CA ALA A 215 -37.16 -17.50 8.00
C ALA A 215 -37.38 -18.97 8.40
N HIS A 216 -36.32 -19.66 8.83
CA HIS A 216 -36.41 -21.03 9.36
C HIS A 216 -37.30 -21.12 10.60
N PHE A 217 -37.09 -20.25 11.59
CA PHE A 217 -37.92 -20.23 12.79
C PHE A 217 -39.41 -20.02 12.46
N ALA A 218 -39.71 -19.10 11.56
CA ALA A 218 -41.09 -18.81 11.18
C ALA A 218 -41.75 -19.92 10.35
N GLN A 219 -40.95 -20.73 9.64
CA GLN A 219 -41.44 -21.93 8.99
C GLN A 219 -42.05 -22.91 10.00
N ASP A 220 -41.40 -23.06 11.15
CA ASP A 220 -41.78 -24.00 12.21
C ASP A 220 -42.86 -23.44 13.15
N LYS A 221 -42.76 -22.14 13.49
CA LYS A 221 -43.54 -21.53 14.57
C LYS A 221 -44.69 -20.64 14.12
N CYS A 222 -44.67 -20.11 12.88
CA CYS A 222 -45.80 -19.30 12.39
C CYS A 222 -46.89 -20.19 11.76
N PRO A 223 -48.20 -19.93 12.00
CA PRO A 223 -49.32 -20.76 11.50
C PRO A 223 -49.40 -20.80 9.96
N LYS A 224 -49.53 -21.99 9.35
CA LYS A 224 -49.68 -22.16 7.89
C LYS A 224 -51.15 -21.97 7.52
N LYS A 225 -51.49 -20.88 6.82
CA LYS A 225 -52.82 -20.72 6.21
C LYS A 225 -52.88 -21.20 4.75
N GLN A 226 -51.74 -21.27 4.04
CA GLN A 226 -51.63 -21.82 2.69
C GLN A 226 -50.26 -22.52 2.47
N PRO A 227 -50.14 -23.46 1.51
CA PRO A 227 -48.91 -24.22 1.26
C PRO A 227 -47.73 -23.39 0.70
N PHE A 228 -48.02 -22.22 0.09
CA PHE A 228 -47.03 -21.42 -0.67
C PHE A 228 -46.86 -19.99 -0.14
N SER A 229 -47.05 -19.75 1.17
CA SER A 229 -46.93 -18.39 1.71
C SER A 229 -45.47 -17.89 1.65
N ASN A 230 -45.20 -16.89 0.81
CA ASN A 230 -43.90 -16.23 0.73
C ASN A 230 -43.52 -15.62 2.07
N ILE A 231 -42.38 -16.03 2.62
CA ILE A 231 -41.82 -15.46 3.86
C ILE A 231 -41.13 -14.14 3.54
N SER A 232 -41.38 -13.13 4.37
CA SER A 232 -40.65 -11.86 4.38
C SER A 232 -40.14 -11.57 5.78
N VAL A 233 -38.87 -11.18 5.90
CA VAL A 233 -38.26 -10.85 7.19
C VAL A 233 -37.84 -9.37 7.17
N PHE A 234 -37.97 -8.73 8.32
CA PHE A 234 -37.59 -7.33 8.54
C PHE A 234 -36.80 -7.25 9.84
N LEU A 235 -35.56 -6.76 9.77
CA LEU A 235 -34.70 -6.56 10.94
C LEU A 235 -34.85 -5.14 11.42
N CYS A 236 -35.31 -4.99 12.66
CA CYS A 236 -35.65 -3.70 13.23
C CYS A 236 -34.76 -3.44 14.44
N GLN A 237 -34.11 -2.28 14.48
CA GLN A 237 -33.35 -1.82 15.64
C GLN A 237 -34.24 -1.06 16.62
N ARG A 238 -33.74 -0.82 17.83
CA ARG A 238 -34.46 -0.20 18.95
C ARG A 238 -35.03 1.18 18.55
N GLY A 239 -36.36 1.30 18.56
CA GLY A 239 -37.09 2.53 18.20
C GLY A 239 -37.91 2.42 16.90
N GLN A 240 -37.58 1.49 16.01
CA GLN A 240 -38.32 1.25 14.76
C GLN A 240 -39.56 0.40 15.05
N LYS A 241 -40.72 1.00 15.31
CA LYS A 241 -41.93 0.26 15.74
C LYS A 241 -42.68 -0.44 14.62
N TRP A 242 -42.48 -0.04 13.37
CA TRP A 242 -43.21 -0.61 12.23
C TRP A 242 -42.26 -1.26 11.23
N VAL A 243 -42.73 -2.32 10.57
CA VAL A 243 -42.00 -3.07 9.52
C VAL A 243 -41.45 -2.16 8.41
N ARG A 244 -42.19 -1.10 8.05
CA ARG A 244 -41.77 -0.12 7.03
C ARG A 244 -40.60 0.76 7.47
N ASP A 245 -40.37 0.86 8.78
CA ASP A 245 -39.29 1.66 9.37
C ASP A 245 -38.00 0.84 9.54
N CYS A 246 -38.05 -0.47 9.23
CA CYS A 246 -36.94 -1.39 9.44
C CYS A 246 -35.91 -1.27 8.31
N GLU A 247 -34.65 -1.17 8.70
CA GLU A 247 -33.54 -0.80 7.84
C GLU A 247 -33.01 -1.93 6.95
N VAL A 248 -33.27 -3.18 7.34
CA VAL A 248 -32.97 -4.37 6.54
C VAL A 248 -34.24 -5.16 6.29
N SER A 249 -34.49 -5.53 5.03
CA SER A 249 -35.64 -6.32 4.63
C SER A 249 -35.27 -7.33 3.56
N ALA A 250 -35.92 -8.49 3.62
CA ALA A 250 -35.81 -9.52 2.61
C ALA A 250 -37.18 -10.15 2.40
N ARG A 251 -37.53 -10.42 1.14
CA ARG A 251 -38.86 -10.92 0.78
C ARG A 251 -38.78 -12.09 -0.17
N ASN A 252 -39.82 -12.91 -0.12
CA ASN A 252 -40.01 -14.09 -0.96
C ASN A 252 -38.84 -15.07 -0.80
N TYR A 253 -38.69 -15.62 0.41
CA TYR A 253 -37.72 -16.68 0.66
C TYR A 253 -38.02 -17.92 -0.19
N ASP A 254 -37.04 -18.38 -0.96
CA ASP A 254 -37.03 -19.61 -1.73
C ASP A 254 -36.45 -20.72 -0.86
N HIS A 255 -37.30 -21.67 -0.46
CA HIS A 255 -36.96 -22.73 0.48
C HIS A 255 -36.07 -23.81 -0.13
N ASP A 256 -36.21 -24.09 -1.43
CA ASP A 256 -35.43 -25.13 -2.10
C ASP A 256 -34.00 -24.65 -2.37
N LYS A 257 -33.86 -23.34 -2.62
CA LYS A 257 -32.56 -22.71 -2.91
C LYS A 257 -31.93 -22.03 -1.71
N LEU A 258 -32.65 -21.89 -0.61
CA LEU A 258 -32.25 -21.13 0.58
C LEU A 258 -31.84 -19.69 0.23
N THR A 259 -32.61 -19.01 -0.62
CA THR A 259 -32.30 -17.65 -1.12
C THR A 259 -33.46 -16.67 -0.99
N TRP A 260 -33.18 -15.38 -1.09
CA TRP A 260 -34.19 -14.31 -1.10
C TRP A 260 -34.34 -13.73 -2.51
N ARG A 261 -35.56 -13.54 -3.00
CA ARG A 261 -35.77 -12.84 -4.29
C ARG A 261 -35.54 -11.34 -4.19
N GLU A 262 -35.93 -10.75 -3.07
CA GLU A 262 -35.74 -9.32 -2.80
C GLU A 262 -34.93 -9.15 -1.51
N TYR A 263 -33.94 -8.27 -1.54
CA TYR A 263 -33.10 -7.94 -0.40
C TYR A 263 -32.71 -6.46 -0.42
N SER A 264 -32.87 -5.78 0.72
CA SER A 264 -32.48 -4.39 0.90
C SER A 264 -31.82 -4.23 2.27
N ASN A 265 -30.63 -3.61 2.29
CA ASN A 265 -29.87 -3.32 3.49
C ASN A 265 -29.45 -1.83 3.46
N CYS A 266 -30.19 -0.97 4.18
CA CYS A 266 -29.91 0.47 4.20
C CYS A 266 -28.59 0.82 4.90
N PRO A 267 -28.28 0.27 6.09
CA PRO A 267 -27.03 0.55 6.80
C PRO A 267 -25.79 0.20 5.98
N LEU A 268 -25.81 -0.93 5.24
CA LEU A 268 -24.74 -1.29 4.31
C LEU A 268 -24.56 -0.25 3.21
N ARG A 269 -25.65 0.19 2.58
CA ARG A 269 -25.59 1.19 1.50
C ARG A 269 -24.98 2.51 1.97
N GLU A 270 -25.37 2.97 3.17
CA GLU A 270 -24.81 4.19 3.76
C GLU A 270 -23.33 4.05 4.11
N ARG A 271 -22.94 2.93 4.71
CA ARG A 271 -21.53 2.64 5.00
C ARG A 271 -20.68 2.65 3.73
N LEU A 272 -21.10 1.93 2.69
CA LEU A 272 -20.40 1.87 1.42
C LEU A 272 -20.32 3.25 0.74
N ALA A 273 -21.36 4.09 0.89
CA ALA A 273 -21.33 5.46 0.39
C ALA A 273 -20.30 6.32 1.13
N ARG A 274 -20.19 6.20 2.45
CA ARG A 274 -19.17 6.89 3.26
C ARG A 274 -17.76 6.43 2.90
N GLU A 275 -17.54 5.12 2.77
CA GLU A 275 -16.25 4.55 2.37
C GLU A 275 -15.81 5.07 0.99
N LYS A 276 -16.72 5.08 0.00
CA LYS A 276 -16.46 5.66 -1.33
C LYS A 276 -16.18 7.16 -1.27
N ALA A 277 -16.88 7.91 -0.44
CA ALA A 277 -16.64 9.34 -0.26
C ALA A 277 -15.25 9.61 0.34
N MET A 278 -14.83 8.82 1.34
CA MET A 278 -13.49 8.91 1.92
C MET A 278 -12.40 8.55 0.91
N GLN A 279 -12.60 7.49 0.11
CA GLN A 279 -11.66 7.12 -0.95
C GLN A 279 -11.49 8.24 -1.98
N ARG A 280 -12.59 8.84 -2.46
CA ARG A 280 -12.55 9.96 -3.40
C ARG A 280 -11.86 11.19 -2.81
N ALA A 281 -12.10 11.48 -1.53
CA ALA A 281 -11.43 12.58 -0.85
C ALA A 281 -9.91 12.36 -0.75
N GLU A 282 -9.48 11.15 -0.42
CA GLU A 282 -8.05 10.82 -0.34
C GLU A 282 -7.38 10.83 -1.72
N GLU A 283 -8.02 10.27 -2.74
CA GLU A 283 -7.55 10.36 -4.13
C GLU A 283 -7.38 11.83 -4.58
N GLN A 284 -8.31 12.70 -4.21
CA GLN A 284 -8.22 14.12 -4.50
C GLN A 284 -7.04 14.77 -3.77
N ARG A 285 -6.85 14.48 -2.47
CA ARG A 285 -5.71 15.00 -1.69
C ARG A 285 -4.37 14.57 -2.29
N VAL A 286 -4.22 13.29 -2.64
CA VAL A 286 -2.99 12.78 -3.27
C VAL A 286 -2.75 13.46 -4.62
N ARG A 287 -3.81 13.67 -5.41
CA ARG A 287 -3.70 14.38 -6.71
C ARG A 287 -3.28 15.85 -6.54
N GLU A 288 -3.83 16.54 -5.55
CA GLU A 288 -3.48 17.93 -5.23
C GLU A 288 -2.04 18.05 -4.74
N GLU A 289 -1.60 17.16 -3.86
CA GLU A 289 -0.22 17.14 -3.37
C GLU A 289 0.76 16.83 -4.51
N ARG A 290 0.45 15.88 -5.40
CA ARG A 290 1.29 15.60 -6.58
C ARG A 290 1.42 16.83 -7.47
N LYS A 291 0.32 17.54 -7.76
CA LYS A 291 0.34 18.80 -8.53
C LYS A 291 1.19 19.87 -7.84
N ARG A 292 1.12 19.96 -6.51
CA ARG A 292 1.92 20.90 -5.72
C ARG A 292 3.40 20.57 -5.82
N GLN A 293 3.77 19.30 -5.69
CA GLN A 293 5.16 18.84 -5.83
C GLN A 293 5.69 19.07 -7.25
N GLU A 294 4.90 18.79 -8.28
CA GLU A 294 5.25 19.10 -9.68
C GLU A 294 5.48 20.60 -9.89
N MET A 295 4.62 21.46 -9.33
CA MET A 295 4.77 22.91 -9.39
C MET A 295 6.04 23.39 -8.68
N LEU A 296 6.32 22.87 -7.47
CA LEU A 296 7.53 23.19 -6.72
C LEU A 296 8.79 22.72 -7.44
N ALA A 297 8.78 21.52 -8.01
CA ALA A 297 9.89 20.99 -8.80
C ALA A 297 10.15 21.85 -10.05
N LYS A 298 9.09 22.25 -10.77
CA LYS A 298 9.22 23.15 -11.92
C LYS A 298 9.81 24.50 -11.51
N LYS A 299 9.30 25.10 -10.44
CA LYS A 299 9.84 26.37 -9.92
C LYS A 299 11.32 26.24 -9.52
N ALA A 300 11.68 25.16 -8.82
CA ALA A 300 13.06 24.91 -8.43
C ALA A 300 13.99 24.70 -9.65
N ALA A 301 13.51 24.05 -10.71
CA ALA A 301 14.25 23.92 -11.96
C ALA A 301 14.47 25.28 -12.64
N GLU A 302 13.41 26.11 -12.73
CA GLU A 302 13.51 27.48 -13.28
C GLU A 302 14.48 28.35 -12.46
N ASP A 303 14.44 28.25 -11.13
CA ASP A 303 15.33 29.00 -10.25
C ASP A 303 16.80 28.56 -10.39
N ARG A 304 17.05 27.25 -10.59
CA ARG A 304 18.38 26.71 -10.88
C ARG A 304 18.92 27.21 -12.23
N GLU A 305 18.10 27.15 -13.27
CA GLU A 305 18.48 27.63 -14.61
C GLU A 305 18.83 29.13 -14.57
N LYS A 306 18.03 29.94 -13.86
CA LYS A 306 18.32 31.36 -13.65
C LYS A 306 19.62 31.58 -12.88
N ALA A 307 19.89 30.79 -11.84
CA ALA A 307 21.14 30.89 -11.08
C ALA A 307 22.37 30.53 -11.93
N GLU A 308 22.27 29.50 -12.77
CA GLU A 308 23.33 29.10 -13.70
C GLU A 308 23.54 30.15 -14.81
N ALA A 309 22.47 30.72 -15.36
CA ALA A 309 22.57 31.85 -16.28
C ALA A 309 23.27 33.05 -15.62
N ARG A 310 22.89 33.39 -14.38
CA ARG A 310 23.53 34.49 -13.65
C ARG A 310 25.02 34.23 -13.42
N LYS A 311 25.40 33.02 -13.06
CA LYS A 311 26.80 32.62 -12.91
C LYS A 311 27.59 32.81 -14.21
N ARG A 312 27.05 32.37 -15.34
CA ARG A 312 27.69 32.53 -16.66
C ARG A 312 27.82 34.00 -17.06
N PHE A 313 26.81 34.82 -16.78
CA PHE A 313 26.86 36.26 -16.95
C PHE A 313 27.98 36.89 -16.10
N ASP A 314 28.03 36.60 -14.80
CA ASP A 314 29.04 37.15 -13.88
C ASP A 314 30.47 36.71 -14.29
N GLU A 315 30.65 35.47 -14.74
CA GLU A 315 31.91 34.95 -15.28
C GLU A 315 32.33 35.68 -16.57
N PHE A 316 31.39 35.93 -17.49
CA PHE A 316 31.66 36.69 -18.71
C PHE A 316 32.09 38.13 -18.41
N VAL A 317 31.35 38.81 -17.53
CA VAL A 317 31.64 40.19 -17.08
C VAL A 317 33.05 40.25 -16.48
N LYS A 318 33.37 39.33 -15.56
CA LYS A 318 34.67 39.27 -14.90
C LYS A 318 35.81 38.94 -15.87
N LYS A 319 35.60 37.98 -16.78
CA LYS A 319 36.63 37.51 -17.71
C LYS A 319 37.07 38.60 -18.70
N TYR A 320 36.12 39.39 -19.19
CA TYR A 320 36.37 40.40 -20.23
C TYR A 320 36.36 41.83 -19.69
N ASP A 321 36.27 42.01 -18.37
CA ASP A 321 36.20 43.31 -17.69
C ASP A 321 35.15 44.26 -18.29
N VAL A 322 33.96 43.72 -18.55
CA VAL A 322 32.86 44.48 -19.15
C VAL A 322 32.38 45.56 -18.18
N LYS A 323 32.38 46.82 -18.64
CA LYS A 323 31.99 47.99 -17.83
C LYS A 323 30.56 48.43 -18.09
N ASP A 324 30.09 48.32 -19.34
CA ASP A 324 28.79 48.82 -19.76
C ASP A 324 28.10 47.86 -20.74
N TRP A 325 26.76 47.86 -20.73
CA TRP A 325 25.90 47.03 -21.59
C TRP A 325 24.94 47.90 -22.42
N PRO A 326 25.46 48.70 -23.35
CA PRO A 326 24.63 49.60 -24.14
C PRO A 326 23.70 48.82 -25.08
N SER A 327 22.54 49.38 -25.38
CA SER A 327 21.76 48.94 -26.54
C SER A 327 22.56 49.25 -27.81
N LYS A 328 22.30 48.51 -28.89
CA LYS A 328 22.97 48.74 -30.18
C LYS A 328 22.73 50.16 -30.67
N GLU A 329 21.49 50.63 -30.52
CA GLU A 329 21.03 51.94 -30.94
C GLU A 329 21.78 53.05 -30.18
N ALA A 330 21.96 52.88 -28.87
CA ALA A 330 22.71 53.84 -28.04
C ALA A 330 24.20 53.88 -28.41
N LEU A 331 24.82 52.72 -28.62
CA LEU A 331 26.22 52.62 -29.01
C LEU A 331 26.47 53.16 -30.42
N PHE A 332 25.52 52.95 -31.34
CA PHE A 332 25.59 53.45 -32.70
C PHE A 332 25.41 54.97 -32.78
N ALA A 333 24.41 55.50 -32.05
CA ALA A 333 24.13 56.93 -32.00
C ALA A 333 25.33 57.73 -31.47
N ASN A 334 25.89 57.34 -30.31
CA ASN A 334 27.00 58.05 -29.69
C ASN A 334 28.02 57.12 -28.99
N PRO A 335 28.99 56.55 -29.72
CA PRO A 335 29.99 55.65 -29.14
C PRO A 335 30.98 56.34 -28.20
N PHE A 336 31.13 57.66 -28.28
CA PHE A 336 32.09 58.41 -27.45
C PHE A 336 31.73 58.38 -25.94
N VAL A 337 30.46 58.16 -25.60
CA VAL A 337 30.02 57.95 -24.20
C VAL A 337 30.69 56.74 -23.55
N TYR A 338 31.12 55.79 -24.39
CA TYR A 338 31.72 54.53 -23.97
C TYR A 338 33.20 54.42 -24.35
N GLU A 339 33.79 55.47 -24.91
CA GLU A 339 35.18 55.46 -25.37
C GLU A 339 36.15 55.05 -24.25
N GLY A 340 37.09 54.17 -24.57
CA GLY A 340 38.04 53.62 -23.61
C GLY A 340 37.44 52.55 -22.67
N LYS A 341 36.12 52.38 -22.63
CA LYS A 341 35.46 51.33 -21.84
C LYS A 341 35.28 50.05 -22.66
N THR A 342 35.29 48.92 -21.97
CA THR A 342 34.83 47.65 -22.55
C THR A 342 33.32 47.57 -22.43
N VAL A 343 32.64 47.46 -23.57
CA VAL A 343 31.20 47.25 -23.65
C VAL A 343 30.89 45.85 -24.12
N ALA A 344 29.73 45.31 -23.72
CA ALA A 344 29.21 44.08 -24.28
C ALA A 344 27.76 44.25 -24.76
N PHE A 345 27.45 43.65 -25.91
CA PHE A 345 26.10 43.70 -26.49
C PHE A 345 25.86 42.50 -27.39
N VAL A 346 24.57 42.17 -27.60
CA VAL A 346 24.17 41.13 -28.54
C VAL A 346 24.32 41.66 -29.94
N SER A 347 25.01 40.92 -30.80
CA SER A 347 25.16 41.27 -32.21
C SER A 347 25.23 40.01 -33.07
N LYS A 348 25.23 40.20 -34.38
CA LYS A 348 25.36 39.13 -35.35
C LYS A 348 26.58 39.40 -36.22
N PHE A 349 27.54 38.49 -36.19
CA PHE A 349 28.65 38.53 -37.12
C PHE A 349 28.12 38.33 -38.55
N GLU A 350 28.50 39.21 -39.47
CA GLU A 350 28.05 39.16 -40.85
C GLU A 350 29.15 38.77 -41.82
N THR A 351 30.32 39.45 -41.78
CA THR A 351 31.46 39.14 -42.66
C THR A 351 32.78 39.71 -42.13
N MET A 352 33.90 39.08 -42.51
CA MET A 352 35.22 39.72 -42.41
C MET A 352 35.41 40.70 -43.57
N ILE A 353 36.07 41.83 -43.33
CA ILE A 353 36.49 42.79 -44.37
C ILE A 353 38.02 42.87 -44.51
N SER A 354 38.76 42.35 -43.52
CA SER A 354 40.21 42.11 -43.59
C SER A 354 40.57 40.86 -42.79
N ALA A 355 41.86 40.53 -42.66
CA ALA A 355 42.30 39.38 -41.88
C ALA A 355 41.95 39.47 -40.38
N THR A 356 41.74 40.68 -39.85
CA THR A 356 41.49 40.94 -38.43
C THR A 356 40.33 41.89 -38.15
N GLU A 357 39.61 42.33 -39.18
CA GLU A 357 38.47 43.24 -39.04
C GLU A 357 37.21 42.60 -39.62
N GLY A 358 36.13 42.65 -38.84
CA GLY A 358 34.84 42.10 -39.18
C GLY A 358 33.70 43.07 -38.91
N ILE A 359 32.65 42.92 -39.71
CA ILE A 359 31.41 43.68 -39.61
C ILE A 359 30.39 42.85 -38.85
N PHE A 360 29.76 43.51 -37.89
CA PHE A 360 28.69 43.00 -37.06
C PHE A 360 27.44 43.82 -37.35
N GLU A 361 26.29 43.15 -37.51
CA GLU A 361 25.04 43.66 -38.07
C GLU A 361 25.11 44.06 -39.55
N LYS A 362 24.02 43.82 -40.29
CA LYS A 362 24.02 43.88 -41.76
C LYS A 362 23.42 45.17 -42.36
N ASN A 363 22.40 45.76 -41.74
CA ASN A 363 21.48 46.64 -42.47
C ASN A 363 21.40 48.09 -41.98
N ASP A 364 21.20 48.38 -40.68
CA ASP A 364 20.95 49.78 -40.24
C ASP A 364 22.01 50.35 -39.29
N GLU A 365 22.70 49.50 -38.55
CA GLU A 365 23.69 49.91 -37.53
C GLU A 365 24.93 49.01 -37.56
N PRO A 366 25.74 49.05 -38.64
CA PRO A 366 26.93 48.21 -38.72
C PRO A 366 27.97 48.64 -37.68
N PHE A 367 28.57 47.66 -37.01
CA PHE A 367 29.71 47.87 -36.10
C PHE A 367 30.96 47.28 -36.72
N LEU A 368 32.06 48.01 -36.67
CA LEU A 368 33.37 47.50 -37.02
C LEU A 368 34.07 46.97 -35.78
N VAL A 369 34.45 45.69 -35.79
CA VAL A 369 35.31 45.12 -34.74
C VAL A 369 36.65 44.74 -35.35
N SER A 370 37.72 45.24 -34.75
CA SER A 370 39.11 45.05 -35.17
C SER A 370 39.89 44.16 -34.21
N LYS A 371 41.06 43.67 -34.65
CA LYS A 371 41.92 42.73 -33.91
C LYS A 371 41.21 41.41 -33.54
N ILE A 372 40.28 40.98 -34.39
CA ILE A 372 39.63 39.68 -34.26
C ILE A 372 40.66 38.57 -34.47
N PRO A 373 40.76 37.58 -33.56
CA PRO A 373 41.62 36.42 -33.73
C PRO A 373 41.31 35.64 -35.02
N LYS A 374 42.35 35.21 -35.73
CA LYS A 374 42.20 34.46 -36.99
C LYS A 374 41.39 33.18 -36.76
N GLY A 375 40.42 32.93 -37.64
CA GLY A 375 39.57 31.73 -37.59
C GLY A 375 38.47 31.75 -36.53
N LEU A 376 38.33 32.83 -35.75
CA LEU A 376 37.29 32.92 -34.73
C LEU A 376 35.87 32.97 -35.31
N PHE A 377 35.70 33.63 -36.45
CA PHE A 377 34.44 33.70 -37.18
C PHE A 377 34.59 33.13 -38.59
N SER A 378 33.75 32.15 -38.93
CA SER A 378 33.76 31.46 -40.23
C SER A 378 32.42 31.50 -40.95
N SER A 379 31.33 31.79 -40.24
CA SER A 379 29.98 31.93 -40.77
C SER A 379 29.17 32.90 -39.92
N LYS A 380 28.02 33.32 -40.44
CA LYS A 380 27.12 34.25 -39.75
C LYS A 380 26.61 33.61 -38.46
N VAL A 381 26.81 34.29 -37.33
CA VAL A 381 26.48 33.76 -36.01
C VAL A 381 26.07 34.87 -35.06
N LYS A 382 25.05 34.62 -34.23
CA LYS A 382 24.67 35.51 -33.13
C LYS A 382 25.64 35.32 -31.97
N VAL A 383 26.08 36.42 -31.41
CA VAL A 383 27.05 36.46 -30.32
C VAL A 383 26.70 37.53 -29.30
N VAL A 384 27.21 37.38 -28.09
CA VAL A 384 27.48 38.51 -27.22
C VAL A 384 28.94 38.87 -27.42
N ILE A 385 29.19 40.05 -27.97
CA ILE A 385 30.55 40.52 -28.24
C ILE A 385 30.97 41.53 -27.19
N ALA A 386 32.16 41.34 -26.62
CA ALA A 386 32.82 42.30 -25.75
C ALA A 386 33.92 43.03 -26.53
N GLY A 387 33.89 44.36 -26.53
CA GLY A 387 34.85 45.18 -27.25
C GLY A 387 35.16 46.48 -26.53
N SER A 388 36.41 46.93 -26.62
CA SER A 388 36.84 48.25 -26.15
C SER A 388 36.50 49.28 -27.22
N VAL A 389 35.73 50.31 -26.87
CA VAL A 389 35.24 51.29 -27.83
C VAL A 389 36.35 52.29 -28.16
N LEU A 390 36.64 52.45 -29.45
CA LEU A 390 37.68 53.33 -29.99
C LEU A 390 37.11 54.59 -30.68
N GLY A 391 35.79 54.80 -30.61
CA GLY A 391 35.10 55.89 -31.28
C GLY A 391 34.46 55.45 -32.60
N LYS A 392 34.67 56.21 -33.68
CA LYS A 392 34.14 55.90 -35.02
C LYS A 392 35.25 55.75 -36.05
N LYS A 393 35.04 54.90 -37.06
CA LYS A 393 35.95 54.69 -38.19
C LYS A 393 35.17 54.66 -39.50
N GLU A 394 35.73 55.28 -40.53
CA GLU A 394 35.17 55.18 -41.88
C GLU A 394 35.48 53.80 -42.47
N ILE A 395 34.45 53.18 -43.03
CA ILE A 395 34.57 51.92 -43.78
C ILE A 395 33.88 52.05 -45.13
N LYS A 396 34.41 51.36 -46.14
CA LYS A 396 33.79 51.29 -47.46
C LYS A 396 32.98 50.00 -47.56
N LEU A 397 31.65 50.13 -47.65
CA LEU A 397 30.74 48.98 -47.81
C LEU A 397 30.31 48.84 -49.29
N PRO A 398 30.14 47.60 -49.81
CA PRO A 398 29.84 47.35 -51.23
C PRO A 398 28.55 48.00 -51.75
N VAL A 399 27.61 48.39 -50.88
CA VAL A 399 26.29 48.95 -51.24
C VAL A 399 26.08 50.34 -50.66
N LEU A 400 26.66 50.66 -49.49
CA LEU A 400 26.41 51.91 -48.76
C LEU A 400 27.48 52.98 -48.98
N GLY A 401 28.54 52.69 -49.74
CA GLY A 401 29.66 53.61 -49.92
C GLY A 401 30.49 53.76 -48.64
N THR A 402 31.10 54.93 -48.45
CA THR A 402 31.86 55.24 -47.23
C THR A 402 30.89 55.61 -46.11
N VAL A 403 30.89 54.84 -45.04
CA VAL A 403 30.05 55.07 -43.85
C VAL A 403 30.91 55.16 -42.59
N LEU A 404 30.51 56.04 -41.69
CA LEU A 404 31.16 56.22 -40.40
C LEU A 404 30.47 55.33 -39.36
N VAL A 405 31.16 54.29 -38.90
CA VAL A 405 30.61 53.28 -37.99
C VAL A 405 31.30 53.29 -36.64
N PRO A 406 30.63 52.88 -35.55
CA PRO A 406 31.30 52.61 -34.29
C PRO A 406 32.42 51.58 -34.48
N HIS A 407 33.59 51.89 -33.93
CA HIS A 407 34.77 51.05 -34.03
C HIS A 407 35.14 50.51 -32.66
N LEU A 408 35.22 49.19 -32.56
CA LEU A 408 35.63 48.50 -31.36
C LEU A 408 36.90 47.67 -31.63
N LYS A 409 37.72 47.54 -30.60
CA LYS A 409 38.77 46.52 -30.52
C LYS A 409 38.21 45.28 -29.84
N PHE A 410 38.38 44.12 -30.46
CA PHE A 410 37.96 42.84 -29.91
C PHE A 410 38.56 42.60 -28.52
N VAL A 411 37.73 42.24 -27.54
CA VAL A 411 38.14 41.82 -26.20
C VAL A 411 37.72 40.37 -25.96
N GLY A 412 36.48 40.01 -26.31
CA GLY A 412 35.94 38.69 -26.07
C GLY A 412 34.66 38.42 -26.83
N VAL A 413 34.24 37.17 -26.82
CA VAL A 413 32.98 36.73 -27.43
C VAL A 413 32.38 35.58 -26.65
N HIS A 414 31.05 35.55 -26.64
CA HIS A 414 30.25 34.37 -26.31
C HIS A 414 29.40 34.02 -27.53
N PHE A 415 29.47 32.77 -27.99
CA PHE A 415 28.66 32.32 -29.12
C PHE A 415 27.30 31.86 -28.61
N CYS A 416 26.22 32.46 -29.13
CA CYS A 416 24.88 32.17 -28.62
C CYS A 416 24.35 30.76 -28.93
N LYS A 417 25.11 29.97 -29.69
CA LYS A 417 24.86 28.55 -29.95
C LYS A 417 25.36 27.66 -28.81
N ASP A 418 26.37 28.11 -28.05
CA ASP A 418 26.93 27.35 -26.93
C ASP A 418 25.94 27.42 -25.77
N TRP A 419 25.46 28.64 -25.51
CA TRP A 419 24.35 28.96 -24.60
C TRP A 419 23.60 30.16 -25.17
N GLY A 420 22.28 30.25 -24.98
CA GLY A 420 21.48 31.34 -25.55
C GLY A 420 22.03 32.73 -25.17
N CYS A 421 21.91 33.72 -26.08
CA CYS A 421 22.39 35.09 -25.78
C CYS A 421 21.75 35.65 -24.50
N SER A 422 20.51 35.25 -24.22
CA SER A 422 19.73 35.65 -23.05
C SER A 422 20.38 35.31 -21.71
N ASP A 423 21.33 34.37 -21.71
CA ASP A 423 22.01 33.91 -20.49
C ASP A 423 23.22 34.80 -20.18
N ILE A 424 23.69 35.56 -21.17
CA ILE A 424 24.91 36.37 -21.13
C ILE A 424 24.58 37.82 -21.49
N ILE A 425 23.43 38.32 -21.01
CA ILE A 425 23.04 39.73 -21.11
C ILE A 425 22.56 40.22 -19.75
N ALA A 426 22.79 41.50 -19.48
CA ALA A 426 22.15 42.15 -18.35
C ALA A 426 20.64 42.17 -18.62
N LYS A 427 19.86 41.51 -17.76
CA LYS A 427 18.39 41.51 -17.81
C LYS A 427 17.83 42.63 -16.95
#